data_AF-A0A8S3SVE0-F1
#
_entry.id   AF-A0A8S3SVE0-F1
#
_cell.length_a   1.000
_cell.length_b   1.000
_cell.length_c   1.000
_cell.angle_alpha   90.00
_cell.angle_beta   90.00
_cell.angle_gamma   90.00
#
_symmetry.space_group_name_H-M   'P 1'
#
loop_
_entity.id
_entity.type
_entity.pdbx_description
1 polymer ?
#
loop_
_entity_poly.entity_id
_entity_poly.type
_entity_poly.pdbx_seq_one_letter_code
_entity_poly.pdbx_strand_id
1 'polypeptide(L)'
;MVKDVLKLQNVNITSVSRKASYIEGKPGVVLVSLGDFESKQKIMKAKKLLKDKMKYRDVYIENFLTNEKRMLDANNRRLLKAVGKDMEFTSVAGQIRKRQQPRQQNENTQVNNTRETRRPQRNTTHATHTDMNNGFRKNDFNGDSFNGNYGDRYHGSRGRARGRHY
;
A
#
# COMPACT_ATOMS: atom_id res chain seq x y z
N MET A 1 -15.07 6.21 21.68
CA MET A 1 -14.88 4.84 21.15
C MET A 1 -14.06 4.86 19.86
N VAL A 2 -13.45 3.75 19.44
CA VAL A 2 -12.64 3.67 18.19
C VAL A 2 -13.47 4.02 16.94
N LYS A 3 -14.77 3.71 16.94
CA LYS A 3 -15.71 4.07 15.86
C LYS A 3 -15.76 5.58 15.59
N ASP A 4 -15.67 6.40 16.64
CA ASP A 4 -15.74 7.86 16.55
C ASP A 4 -14.47 8.44 15.91
N VAL A 5 -13.33 7.76 16.14
CA VAL A 5 -12.03 8.13 15.57
C VAL A 5 -11.99 7.78 14.09
N LEU A 6 -12.53 6.61 13.73
CA LEU A 6 -12.59 6.16 12.34
C LEU A 6 -13.67 6.89 11.53
N LYS A 7 -14.55 7.68 12.19
CA LYS A 7 -15.70 8.37 11.58
C LYS A 7 -16.59 7.45 10.73
N LEU A 8 -16.72 6.20 11.15
CA LEU A 8 -17.51 5.21 10.42
C LEU A 8 -18.93 5.15 10.98
N GLN A 9 -19.90 5.36 10.10
CA GLN A 9 -21.31 5.13 10.39
C GLN A 9 -21.70 3.70 9.99
N ASN A 10 -22.71 3.14 10.67
CA ASN A 10 -23.34 1.86 10.32
C ASN A 10 -22.41 0.64 10.30
N VAL A 11 -21.50 0.53 11.27
CA VAL A 11 -20.68 -0.68 11.46
C VAL A 11 -21.38 -1.63 12.42
N ASN A 12 -21.81 -2.79 11.93
CA ASN A 12 -22.41 -3.82 12.76
C ASN A 12 -21.32 -4.72 13.37
N ILE A 13 -21.11 -4.61 14.69
CA ILE A 13 -20.19 -5.45 15.45
C ILE A 13 -20.98 -6.59 16.07
N THR A 14 -20.65 -7.83 15.71
CA THR A 14 -21.36 -9.02 16.21
C THR A 14 -20.73 -9.57 17.49
N SER A 15 -19.40 -9.48 17.63
CA SER A 15 -18.74 -9.88 18.87
C SER A 15 -17.41 -9.17 19.09
N VAL A 16 -17.04 -9.03 20.36
CA VAL A 16 -15.75 -8.47 20.78
C VAL A 16 -15.19 -9.38 21.86
N SER A 17 -13.93 -9.80 21.71
CA SER A 17 -13.22 -10.58 22.72
C SER A 17 -11.79 -10.10 22.83
N ARG A 18 -11.20 -10.18 24.03
CA ARG A 18 -9.78 -9.93 24.24
C ARG A 18 -9.08 -11.25 24.49
N LYS A 19 -8.06 -11.57 23.71
CA LYS A 19 -7.17 -12.69 24.00
C LYS A 19 -6.09 -12.25 24.96
N ALA A 20 -5.75 -13.08 25.94
CA ALA A 20 -4.65 -12.83 26.85
C ALA A 20 -3.33 -12.65 26.08
N SER A 21 -2.46 -11.78 26.58
CA SER A 21 -1.07 -11.70 26.11
C SER A 21 -0.28 -12.84 26.75
N TYR A 22 0.59 -13.48 25.96
CA TYR A 22 1.58 -14.42 26.49
C TYR A 22 2.79 -13.71 27.12
N ILE A 23 2.92 -12.41 26.88
CA ILE A 23 4.01 -11.58 27.41
C ILE A 23 3.45 -10.74 28.55
N GLU A 24 4.08 -10.86 29.72
CA GLU A 24 3.74 -10.10 30.92
C GLU A 24 3.87 -8.58 30.67
N GLY A 25 2.96 -7.80 31.25
CA GLY A 25 2.92 -6.34 31.09
C GLY A 25 2.44 -5.86 29.70
N LYS A 26 2.21 -6.74 28.73
CA LYS A 26 1.68 -6.35 27.41
C LYS A 26 0.16 -6.54 27.32
N PRO A 27 -0.57 -5.57 26.75
CA PRO A 27 -1.99 -5.73 26.51
C PRO A 27 -2.23 -6.85 25.48
N GLY A 28 -3.21 -7.70 25.78
CA GLY A 28 -3.67 -8.72 24.87
C GLY A 28 -4.36 -8.15 23.63
N VAL A 29 -4.44 -8.95 22.55
CA VAL A 29 -5.09 -8.51 21.31
C VAL A 29 -6.61 -8.53 21.44
N VAL A 30 -7.27 -7.53 20.85
CA VAL A 30 -8.74 -7.47 20.77
C VAL A 30 -9.16 -8.03 19.41
N LEU A 31 -10.00 -9.05 19.44
CA LEU A 31 -10.66 -9.62 18.28
C LEU A 31 -12.06 -9.05 18.17
N VAL A 32 -12.38 -8.54 16.98
CA VAL A 32 -13.70 -7.98 16.66
C VAL A 32 -14.26 -8.76 15.48
N SER A 33 -15.45 -9.31 15.67
CA SER A 33 -16.24 -9.91 14.61
C SER A 33 -17.25 -8.88 14.11
N LEU A 34 -17.41 -8.83 12.79
CA LEU A 34 -18.30 -7.90 12.11
C LEU A 34 -19.41 -8.70 11.44
N GLY A 35 -20.59 -8.10 11.34
CA GLY A 35 -21.74 -8.74 10.68
C GLY A 35 -21.57 -8.88 9.18
N ASP A 36 -20.77 -8.00 8.57
CA ASP A 36 -20.62 -7.92 7.12
C ASP A 36 -19.17 -7.63 6.68
N PHE A 37 -18.83 -8.10 5.48
CA PHE A 37 -17.50 -7.92 4.90
C PHE A 37 -17.22 -6.47 4.49
N GLU A 38 -18.26 -5.71 4.13
CA GLU A 38 -18.13 -4.32 3.69
C GLU A 38 -17.64 -3.40 4.82
N SER A 39 -18.22 -3.56 6.03
CA SER A 39 -17.80 -2.93 7.27
C SER A 39 -16.33 -3.22 7.57
N LYS A 40 -15.90 -4.47 7.38
CA LYS A 40 -14.49 -4.84 7.51
C LYS A 40 -13.61 -4.05 6.55
N GLN A 41 -14.00 -3.96 5.27
CA GLN A 41 -13.25 -3.19 4.28
C GLN A 41 -13.20 -1.69 4.61
N LYS A 42 -14.32 -1.10 5.06
CA LYS A 42 -14.39 0.29 5.50
C LYS A 42 -13.42 0.57 6.65
N ILE A 43 -13.42 -0.29 7.69
CA ILE A 43 -12.47 -0.19 8.81
C ILE A 43 -11.02 -0.29 8.33
N MET A 44 -10.72 -1.27 7.49
CA MET A 44 -9.36 -1.51 7.01
C MET A 44 -8.83 -0.37 6.13
N LYS A 45 -9.70 0.34 5.41
CA LYS A 45 -9.35 1.56 4.66
C LYS A 45 -9.19 2.78 5.58
N ALA A 46 -10.06 2.91 6.59
CA ALA A 46 -10.08 4.05 7.50
C ALA A 46 -9.00 3.99 8.60
N LYS A 47 -8.40 2.82 8.89
CA LYS A 47 -7.43 2.66 9.98
C LYS A 47 -6.21 3.59 9.90
N LYS A 48 -5.88 4.11 8.71
CA LYS A 48 -4.82 5.12 8.54
C LYS A 48 -5.07 6.39 9.36
N LEU A 49 -6.34 6.76 9.54
CA LEU A 49 -6.79 7.93 10.30
C LEU A 49 -6.46 7.82 11.80
N LEU A 50 -6.16 6.62 12.30
CA LEU A 50 -5.74 6.43 13.69
C LEU A 50 -4.38 7.05 13.96
N LYS A 51 -3.50 7.09 12.95
CA LYS A 51 -2.15 7.66 13.09
C LYS A 51 -2.18 9.18 13.26
N ASP A 52 -3.22 9.84 12.76
CA ASP A 52 -3.41 11.29 12.83
C ASP A 52 -3.84 11.76 14.24
N LYS A 53 -4.21 10.84 15.12
CA LYS A 53 -4.69 11.13 16.48
C LYS A 53 -3.68 10.64 17.51
N MET A 54 -3.05 11.55 18.26
CA MET A 54 -2.03 11.21 19.26
C MET A 54 -2.44 10.05 20.18
N LYS A 55 -3.68 10.04 20.67
CA LYS A 55 -4.21 8.99 21.55
C LYS A 55 -4.21 7.58 20.93
N TYR A 56 -4.26 7.46 19.60
CA TYR A 56 -4.40 6.18 18.89
C TYR A 56 -3.23 5.88 17.96
N ARG A 57 -2.15 6.67 18.06
CA ARG A 57 -0.98 6.56 17.19
C ARG A 57 -0.36 5.16 17.23
N ASP A 58 -0.36 4.51 18.39
CA ASP A 58 0.22 3.18 18.60
C ASP A 58 -0.80 2.04 18.48
N VAL A 59 -2.03 2.35 18.10
CA VAL A 59 -3.03 1.33 17.80
C VAL A 59 -2.82 0.81 16.38
N TYR A 60 -2.87 -0.51 16.24
CA TYR A 60 -2.76 -1.21 14.97
C TYR A 60 -3.99 -2.09 14.78
N ILE A 61 -4.60 -1.99 13.60
CA ILE A 61 -5.73 -2.83 13.19
C ILE A 61 -5.28 -3.68 12.00
N GLU A 62 -5.44 -4.99 12.11
CA GLU A 62 -5.05 -5.95 11.09
C GLU A 62 -6.18 -6.93 10.78
N ASN A 63 -6.09 -7.53 9.59
CA ASN A 63 -6.97 -8.63 9.25
C ASN A 63 -6.64 -9.83 10.13
N PHE A 64 -7.67 -10.46 10.68
CA PHE A 64 -7.47 -11.79 11.26
C PHE A 64 -7.02 -12.77 10.17
N LEU A 65 -5.90 -13.44 10.44
CA LEU A 65 -5.38 -14.55 9.64
C LEU A 65 -5.48 -15.83 10.46
N THR A 66 -5.84 -16.93 9.80
CA THR A 66 -5.79 -18.28 10.38
C THR A 66 -4.34 -18.67 10.70
N ASN A 67 -4.14 -19.63 11.60
CA ASN A 67 -2.79 -20.08 11.97
C ASN A 67 -2.01 -20.58 10.75
N GLU A 68 -2.67 -21.35 9.87
CA GLU A 68 -2.10 -21.82 8.61
C GLU A 68 -1.55 -20.67 7.75
N LYS A 69 -2.37 -19.64 7.51
CA LYS A 69 -1.94 -18.46 6.72
C LYS A 69 -0.78 -17.72 7.37
N ARG A 70 -0.75 -17.62 8.70
CA ARG A 70 0.37 -16.99 9.43
C ARG A 70 1.65 -17.80 9.29
N MET A 71 1.56 -19.13 9.36
CA MET A 71 2.71 -20.02 9.14
C MET A 71 3.23 -19.90 7.72
N LEU A 72 2.35 -19.89 6.72
CA LEU A 72 2.72 -19.65 5.32
C LEU A 72 3.41 -18.30 5.15
N ASP A 73 2.88 -17.22 5.73
CA ASP A 73 3.52 -15.90 5.69
C ASP A 73 4.90 -15.87 6.37
N ALA A 74 5.10 -16.64 7.44
CA ALA A 74 6.40 -16.76 8.10
C ALA A 74 7.40 -17.52 7.22
N ASN A 75 6.97 -18.63 6.61
CA ASN A 75 7.79 -19.45 5.73
C ASN A 75 8.18 -18.69 4.45
N ASN A 76 7.21 -18.04 3.80
CA ASN A 76 7.46 -17.23 2.61
C ASN A 76 8.46 -16.10 2.90
N ARG A 77 8.35 -15.43 4.05
CA ARG A 77 9.32 -14.40 4.44
C ARG A 77 10.73 -14.95 4.63
N ARG A 78 10.87 -16.14 5.24
CA ARG A 78 12.16 -16.82 5.37
C ARG A 78 12.75 -17.20 4.01
N LEU A 79 11.93 -17.73 3.11
CA LEU A 79 12.34 -18.08 1.75
C LEU A 79 12.78 -16.85 0.96
N LEU A 80 11.98 -15.77 0.96
CA LEU A 80 12.31 -14.52 0.28
C LEU A 80 13.65 -13.94 0.75
N LYS A 81 13.93 -14.02 2.06
CA LYS A 81 15.21 -13.60 2.62
C LYS A 81 16.36 -14.51 2.15
N ALA A 82 16.15 -15.82 2.11
CA ALA A 82 17.16 -16.79 1.68
C ALA A 82 17.54 -16.63 0.20
N VAL A 83 16.58 -16.26 -0.66
CA VAL A 83 16.85 -15.99 -2.09
C VAL A 83 17.21 -14.53 -2.39
N GLY A 84 17.35 -13.67 -1.37
CA GLY A 84 17.72 -12.26 -1.54
C GLY A 84 16.67 -11.38 -2.23
N LYS A 85 15.38 -11.75 -2.15
CA LYS A 85 14.26 -11.07 -2.83
C LYS A 85 13.27 -10.40 -1.88
N ASP A 86 13.60 -10.28 -0.61
CA ASP A 86 12.77 -9.66 0.44
C ASP A 86 12.60 -8.14 0.31
N MET A 87 13.46 -7.49 -0.47
CA MET A 87 13.33 -6.07 -0.85
C MET A 87 12.32 -5.85 -2.00
N GLU A 88 12.21 -6.82 -2.92
CA GLU A 88 11.35 -6.74 -4.10
C GLU A 88 9.97 -7.35 -3.88
N PHE A 89 9.85 -8.34 -2.99
CA PHE A 89 8.63 -9.09 -2.74
C PHE A 89 8.30 -9.16 -1.25
N THR A 90 7.02 -9.35 -0.96
CA THR A 90 6.50 -9.53 0.40
C THR A 90 5.46 -10.63 0.42
N SER A 91 5.28 -11.31 1.55
CA SER A 91 4.15 -12.22 1.76
C SER A 91 3.03 -11.51 2.49
N VAL A 92 1.80 -11.62 1.99
CA VAL A 92 0.59 -11.11 2.64
C VAL A 92 -0.51 -12.17 2.55
N ALA A 93 -0.98 -12.64 3.70
CA ALA A 93 -2.06 -13.62 3.81
C ALA A 93 -1.79 -14.94 3.06
N GLY A 94 -0.54 -15.38 3.06
CA GLY A 94 -0.05 -16.60 2.42
C GLY A 94 0.41 -16.43 0.97
N GLN A 95 0.27 -15.23 0.39
CA GLN A 95 0.62 -14.96 -1.02
C GLN A 95 1.84 -14.05 -1.15
N ILE A 96 2.78 -14.45 -2.00
CA ILE A 96 3.91 -13.59 -2.40
C ILE A 96 3.41 -12.53 -3.39
N ARG A 97 3.75 -11.27 -3.13
CA ARG A 97 3.35 -10.11 -3.92
C ARG A 97 4.56 -9.20 -4.14
N LYS A 98 4.64 -8.55 -5.30
CA LYS A 98 5.66 -7.52 -5.55
C LYS A 98 5.41 -6.32 -4.62
N ARG A 99 6.47 -5.85 -3.95
CA ARG A 99 6.41 -4.67 -3.09
C ARG A 99 6.23 -3.44 -3.99
N GLN A 100 5.22 -2.63 -3.71
CA GLN A 100 5.11 -1.31 -4.32
C GLN A 100 6.16 -0.41 -3.65
N GLN A 101 7.18 0.00 -4.39
CA GLN A 101 8.11 1.02 -3.90
C GLN A 101 7.33 2.33 -3.72
N PRO A 102 7.58 3.09 -2.63
CA PRO A 102 6.99 4.41 -2.51
C PRO A 102 7.41 5.23 -3.73
N ARG A 103 6.44 5.70 -4.53
CA ARG A 103 6.68 6.72 -5.55
C ARG A 103 7.32 7.91 -4.81
N GLN A 104 8.58 8.20 -5.11
CA GLN A 104 9.18 9.47 -4.71
C GLN A 104 8.31 10.57 -5.34
N GLN A 105 7.59 11.30 -4.49
CA GLN A 105 6.87 12.50 -4.94
C GLN A 105 7.95 13.54 -5.24
N ASN A 106 8.13 13.85 -6.53
CA ASN A 106 8.91 15.02 -6.93
C ASN A 106 8.21 16.27 -6.38
N GLU A 107 8.84 16.89 -5.38
CA GLU A 107 8.55 18.26 -4.94
C GLU A 107 8.91 19.21 -6.08
N ASN A 108 7.96 19.53 -6.95
CA ASN A 108 8.03 20.70 -7.81
C ASN A 108 6.59 21.18 -8.08
N THR A 109 6.01 21.83 -7.08
CA THR A 109 4.89 22.75 -7.29
C THR A 109 5.34 24.10 -6.77
N GLN A 110 5.97 24.87 -7.66
CA GLN A 110 6.21 26.30 -7.43
C GLN A 110 4.84 26.96 -7.21
N VAL A 111 4.67 27.47 -5.99
CA VAL A 111 3.55 28.31 -5.58
C VAL A 111 3.80 29.71 -6.14
N ASN A 112 3.29 30.01 -7.33
CA ASN A 112 3.21 31.40 -7.80
C ASN A 112 1.93 32.03 -7.24
N ASN A 113 2.04 32.56 -6.03
CA ASN A 113 1.11 33.54 -5.48
C ASN A 113 1.49 34.92 -6.01
N THR A 114 0.79 35.40 -7.05
CA THR A 114 0.74 36.84 -7.34
C THR A 114 -0.72 37.25 -7.43
N ARG A 115 -1.19 37.92 -6.36
CA ARG A 115 -2.44 38.68 -6.35
C ARG A 115 -2.28 39.91 -7.23
N GLU A 116 -3.09 40.05 -8.26
CA GLU A 116 -3.38 41.36 -8.84
C GLU A 116 -4.89 41.51 -9.05
N THR A 117 -5.39 42.67 -8.66
CA THR A 117 -6.82 43.00 -8.56
C THR A 117 -7.15 44.10 -9.57
N ARG A 118 -8.33 44.01 -10.22
CA ARG A 118 -9.06 45.04 -11.02
C ARG A 118 -8.56 45.17 -12.49
N ARG A 119 -9.39 45.05 -13.53
CA ARG A 119 -10.67 45.73 -13.87
C ARG A 119 -11.46 44.96 -14.97
N PRO A 120 -12.80 45.15 -15.12
CA PRO A 120 -13.55 44.62 -16.26
C PRO A 120 -13.44 45.57 -17.47
N GLN A 121 -13.08 45.04 -18.64
CA GLN A 121 -13.32 45.72 -19.91
C GLN A 121 -14.46 45.02 -20.65
N ARG A 122 -15.42 45.84 -21.07
CA ARG A 122 -16.61 45.48 -21.84
C ARG A 122 -16.41 46.00 -23.28
N ASN A 123 -17.05 45.29 -24.22
CA ASN A 123 -17.33 45.63 -25.63
C ASN A 123 -16.25 45.14 -26.63
N THR A 124 -16.54 44.49 -27.77
CA THR A 124 -17.80 44.17 -28.49
C THR A 124 -17.49 43.22 -29.67
N THR A 125 -18.51 42.41 -30.06
CA THR A 125 -18.89 41.91 -31.42
C THR A 125 -18.07 40.88 -32.21
N HIS A 126 -18.82 39.80 -32.54
CA HIS A 126 -18.87 38.97 -33.75
C HIS A 126 -17.61 38.27 -34.30
N ALA A 127 -17.57 36.95 -34.13
CA ALA A 127 -17.19 36.01 -35.19
C ALA A 127 -17.85 34.65 -34.94
N THR A 128 -18.64 34.23 -35.91
CA THR A 128 -19.16 32.88 -36.13
C THR A 128 -18.02 31.86 -36.22
N HIS A 129 -18.15 30.70 -35.56
CA HIS A 129 -17.95 29.38 -36.18
C HIS A 129 -18.29 28.29 -35.15
N THR A 130 -19.38 27.57 -35.44
CA THR A 130 -19.71 26.30 -34.83
C THR A 130 -18.87 25.26 -35.55
N ASP A 131 -17.82 24.75 -34.90
CA ASP A 131 -17.15 23.54 -35.39
C ASP A 131 -17.05 22.53 -34.26
N MET A 132 -17.86 21.48 -34.45
CA MET A 132 -17.86 20.26 -33.68
C MET A 132 -16.51 19.56 -33.86
N ASN A 133 -15.86 19.13 -32.76
CA ASN A 133 -15.12 17.88 -32.84
C ASN A 133 -14.99 17.19 -31.48
N ASN A 134 -15.89 16.24 -31.27
CA ASN A 134 -15.89 15.31 -30.15
C ASN A 134 -14.88 14.19 -30.47
N GLY A 135 -13.59 14.48 -30.28
CA GLY A 135 -12.51 13.53 -30.48
C GLY A 135 -12.37 12.57 -29.30
N PHE A 136 -12.97 11.40 -29.44
CA PHE A 136 -12.71 10.20 -28.63
C PHE A 136 -11.20 10.00 -28.44
N ARG A 137 -10.71 10.14 -27.21
CA ARG A 137 -9.35 9.73 -26.84
C ARG A 137 -9.27 8.21 -26.95
N LYS A 138 -8.56 7.75 -27.97
CA LYS A 138 -8.08 6.37 -28.08
C LYS A 138 -7.16 6.07 -26.90
N ASN A 139 -7.37 4.91 -26.30
CA ASN A 139 -6.48 4.35 -25.28
C ASN A 139 -5.19 3.92 -25.97
N ASP A 140 -4.08 4.63 -25.72
CA ASP A 140 -2.75 4.15 -26.11
C ASP A 140 -2.35 3.01 -25.17
N PHE A 141 -2.50 1.80 -25.71
CA PHE A 141 -2.00 0.55 -25.17
C PHE A 141 -0.49 0.51 -25.46
N ASN A 142 0.35 1.04 -24.55
CA ASN A 142 1.79 0.83 -24.63
C ASN A 142 2.11 -0.59 -24.19
N GLY A 143 2.10 -1.50 -25.17
CA GLY A 143 2.78 -2.78 -25.10
C GLY A 143 4.27 -2.58 -25.35
N ASP A 144 5.06 -2.63 -24.28
CA ASP A 144 6.51 -2.76 -24.39
C ASP A 144 6.87 -4.26 -24.37
N SER A 145 6.83 -4.81 -25.58
CA SER A 145 7.78 -5.74 -26.19
C SER A 145 8.79 -6.43 -25.26
N PHE A 146 8.63 -7.74 -25.13
CA PHE A 146 9.70 -8.68 -24.76
C PHE A 146 10.85 -8.55 -25.77
N ASN A 147 11.99 -8.02 -25.34
CA ASN A 147 13.25 -8.19 -26.06
C ASN A 147 14.13 -9.16 -25.27
N GLY A 148 14.13 -10.41 -25.72
CA GLY A 148 14.98 -11.46 -25.19
C GLY A 148 16.42 -11.19 -25.60
N ASN A 149 17.32 -11.11 -24.62
CA ASN A 149 18.74 -11.22 -24.87
C ASN A 149 19.28 -12.34 -23.98
N TYR A 150 19.29 -13.56 -24.52
CA TYR A 150 20.06 -14.67 -23.99
C TYR A 150 21.54 -14.35 -24.27
N GLY A 151 22.21 -13.82 -23.26
CA GLY A 151 23.64 -13.58 -23.25
C GLY A 151 24.31 -14.51 -22.26
N ASP A 152 24.85 -15.61 -22.77
CA ASP A 152 25.74 -16.53 -22.10
C ASP A 152 26.81 -15.83 -21.26
N ARG A 153 26.95 -16.27 -20.00
CA ARG A 153 28.24 -16.27 -19.30
C ARG A 153 28.21 -17.28 -18.16
N TYR A 154 28.32 -18.55 -18.55
CA TYR A 154 28.92 -19.58 -17.70
C TYR A 154 30.36 -19.18 -17.40
N HIS A 155 30.67 -18.93 -16.13
CA HIS A 155 32.01 -19.15 -15.60
C HIS A 155 31.88 -19.91 -14.29
N GLY A 156 32.04 -21.22 -14.41
CA GLY A 156 32.29 -22.07 -13.26
C GLY A 156 33.71 -21.91 -12.74
N SER A 157 33.85 -22.37 -11.49
CA SER A 157 35.03 -23.02 -10.92
C SER A 157 35.99 -22.19 -10.05
N ARG A 158 35.86 -22.51 -8.74
CA ARG A 158 36.92 -22.94 -7.80
C ARG A 158 37.87 -21.88 -7.21
N GLY A 159 37.81 -21.74 -5.87
CA GLY A 159 38.76 -20.94 -5.10
C GLY A 159 38.84 -21.27 -3.60
N ARG A 160 39.29 -22.49 -3.29
CA ARG A 160 40.10 -22.94 -2.12
C ARG A 160 39.67 -22.59 -0.67
N ALA A 161 39.29 -23.65 0.03
CA ALA A 161 39.48 -23.83 1.46
C ALA A 161 40.97 -23.81 1.86
N ARG A 162 41.30 -23.11 2.96
CA ARG A 162 42.45 -23.30 3.87
C ARG A 162 41.96 -22.80 5.23
N GLY A 163 41.81 -23.61 6.28
CA GLY A 163 42.85 -24.41 6.94
C GLY A 163 43.29 -23.64 8.20
N ARG A 164 42.67 -23.91 9.36
CA ARG A 164 43.15 -23.42 10.66
C ARG A 164 43.81 -24.58 11.39
N HIS A 165 45.10 -24.43 11.62
CA HIS A 165 45.88 -25.22 12.57
C HIS A 165 45.49 -24.84 14.01
N TYR A 166 45.71 -25.82 14.90
CA TYR A 166 45.57 -25.80 16.36
C TYR A 166 46.18 -24.57 17.03
#